data_AF-A0A662IQZ2-F1
#
_entry.id   AF-A0A662IQZ2-F1
#
_cell.length_a   1.000
_cell.length_b   1.000
_cell.length_c   1.000
_cell.angle_alpha   90.00
_cell.angle_beta   90.00
_cell.angle_gamma   90.00
#
_symmetry.space_group_name_H-M   'P 1'
#
loop_
_entity.id
_entity.type
_entity.pdbx_description
1 polymer ?
#
loop_
_entity_poly.entity_id
_entity_poly.type
_entity_poly.pdbx_seq_one_letter_code
_entity_poly.pdbx_strand_id
1 'polypeptide(L)'
;MEELLPQEGLEKEIGRGKARRKATHGLEDKYPVGSRVIPFEMPKYVKRILAHLADCFAERRCTLCSDCLAFALLFIEEAPPIRAPYIIKADGPYWQFIKFLLSTLPGEPENLKYNPCPFNQMRYEDVKKFALFILRLPPEKRRELRINLLCHAEFHEGPKAPSHRKDGRVHIYT
;
A
#
# COMPACT_ATOMS: atom_id res chain seq x y z
N MET A 1 -17.70 0.98 58.61
CA MET A 1 -16.79 -0.03 58.02
C MET A 1 -16.67 0.35 56.56
N GLU A 2 -15.75 1.27 56.27
CA GLU A 2 -15.51 1.79 54.92
C GLU A 2 -14.29 1.05 54.36
N GLU A 3 -14.49 0.28 53.30
CA GLU A 3 -13.39 -0.33 52.54
C GLU A 3 -12.88 0.67 51.51
N LEU A 4 -11.71 1.24 51.80
CA LEU A 4 -10.90 2.05 50.89
C LEU A 4 -10.21 1.14 49.87
N LEU A 5 -10.56 1.27 48.59
CA LEU A 5 -9.78 0.71 47.49
C LEU A 5 -8.51 1.55 47.25
N PRO A 6 -7.33 0.94 47.01
CA PRO A 6 -6.10 1.68 46.74
C PRO A 6 -6.12 2.33 45.34
N GLN A 7 -5.91 3.65 45.30
CA GLN A 7 -5.59 4.40 44.08
C GLN A 7 -4.11 4.25 43.74
N GLU A 8 -3.73 3.20 43.01
CA GLU A 8 -2.40 3.15 42.37
C GLU A 8 -2.56 2.76 40.90
N GLY A 9 -2.45 3.74 40.02
CA GLY A 9 -2.45 3.48 38.58
C GLY A 9 -2.55 4.69 37.65
N LEU A 10 -2.78 5.91 38.14
CA LEU A 10 -3.14 7.04 37.29
C LEU A 10 -1.99 8.00 36.90
N GLU A 11 -0.73 7.70 37.24
CA GLU A 11 0.39 8.62 36.95
C GLU A 11 1.37 8.15 35.85
N LYS A 12 1.19 6.96 35.27
CA LYS A 12 2.10 6.48 34.19
C LYS A 12 1.71 6.87 32.76
N GLU A 13 0.57 7.53 32.54
CA GLU A 13 0.12 7.85 31.18
C GLU A 13 0.47 9.27 30.68
N ILE A 14 0.90 10.18 31.55
CA ILE A 14 1.12 11.58 31.16
C ILE A 14 2.51 11.81 30.52
N GLY A 15 3.45 10.86 30.68
CA GLY A 15 4.81 10.94 30.12
C GLY A 15 4.95 10.49 28.65
N ARG A 16 4.00 9.73 28.09
CA ARG A 16 4.12 9.17 26.72
C ARG A 16 3.49 10.05 25.63
N GLY A 17 2.61 10.97 26.00
CA GLY A 17 1.89 11.83 25.05
C GLY A 17 2.68 13.03 24.51
N LYS A 18 3.73 13.48 25.21
CA LYS A 18 4.50 14.68 24.81
C LYS A 18 5.75 14.38 23.96
N ALA A 19 6.29 13.16 23.99
CA ALA A 19 7.41 12.76 23.13
C ALA A 19 6.98 12.46 21.68
N ARG A 20 5.72 12.08 21.45
CA ARG A 20 5.23 11.70 20.12
C ARG A 20 4.90 12.89 19.20
N ARG A 21 4.74 14.10 19.77
CA ARG A 21 4.45 15.33 19.00
C ARG A 21 5.71 16.05 18.47
N LYS A 22 6.92 15.57 18.78
CA LYS A 22 8.18 16.18 18.29
C LYS A 22 8.85 15.44 17.12
N ALA A 23 8.29 14.31 16.67
CA ALA A 23 8.87 13.54 15.55
C ALA A 23 8.31 13.93 14.17
N THR A 24 7.44 14.94 14.07
CA THR A 24 6.90 15.41 12.78
C THR A 24 7.58 16.66 12.23
N HIS A 25 8.61 17.18 12.92
CA HIS A 25 9.28 18.43 12.55
C HIS A 25 10.62 18.27 11.79
N GLY A 26 10.83 17.11 11.17
CA GLY A 26 12.03 16.80 10.37
C GLY A 26 11.73 15.93 9.15
N LEU A 27 10.57 16.14 8.53
CA LEU A 27 10.08 15.42 7.33
C LEU A 27 10.67 16.00 6.03
N GLU A 28 11.94 16.42 6.08
CA GLU A 28 12.74 16.74 4.90
C GLU A 28 13.64 15.54 4.62
N ASP A 29 13.29 14.82 3.56
CA ASP A 29 14.17 13.91 2.82
C ASP A 29 14.69 12.63 3.48
N LYS A 30 13.97 12.06 4.44
CA LYS A 30 14.29 10.70 4.92
C LYS A 30 13.33 9.66 4.37
N TYR A 31 13.83 8.80 3.49
CA TYR A 31 13.24 7.48 3.24
C TYR A 31 13.13 6.74 4.59
N PRO A 32 12.02 6.04 4.87
CA PRO A 32 11.87 5.29 6.12
C PRO A 32 12.96 4.24 6.28
N VAL A 33 13.39 4.04 7.52
CA VAL A 33 14.29 2.95 7.91
C VAL A 33 13.63 1.62 7.55
N GLY A 34 14.18 0.93 6.53
CA GLY A 34 13.68 -0.37 6.07
C GLY A 34 12.96 -0.37 4.72
N SER A 35 12.69 0.79 4.10
CA SER A 35 12.21 0.81 2.71
C SER A 35 13.37 0.49 1.77
N ARG A 36 13.19 -0.46 0.84
CA ARG A 36 14.11 -0.58 -0.29
C ARG A 36 14.08 0.75 -1.06
N VAL A 37 15.26 1.30 -1.37
CA VAL A 37 15.38 2.60 -2.03
C VAL A 37 14.73 2.52 -3.41
N ILE A 38 13.74 3.36 -3.67
CA ILE A 38 13.11 3.42 -4.98
C ILE A 38 13.90 4.42 -5.84
N PRO A 39 14.44 4.01 -7.00
CA PRO A 39 15.51 4.75 -7.69
C PRO A 39 15.00 5.86 -8.61
N PHE A 40 13.96 6.61 -8.20
CA PHE A 40 13.50 7.77 -8.95
C PHE A 40 12.77 8.82 -8.09
N GLU A 41 12.70 10.04 -8.60
CA GLU A 41 12.03 11.15 -7.93
C GLU A 41 10.52 10.94 -7.81
N MET A 42 10.01 11.19 -6.61
CA MET A 42 8.59 11.03 -6.28
C MET A 42 8.02 12.29 -5.62
N PRO A 43 6.77 12.66 -5.96
CA PRO A 43 6.06 13.71 -5.25
C PRO A 43 5.90 13.41 -3.75
N LYS A 44 5.80 14.47 -2.93
CA LYS A 44 5.67 14.35 -1.46
C LYS A 44 4.53 13.43 -1.01
N TYR A 45 3.38 13.45 -1.68
CA TYR A 45 2.24 12.58 -1.32
C TYR A 45 2.52 11.09 -1.58
N VAL A 46 3.31 10.77 -2.61
CA VAL A 46 3.73 9.39 -2.90
C VAL A 46 4.66 8.90 -1.81
N LYS A 47 5.66 9.72 -1.45
CA LYS A 47 6.59 9.43 -0.34
C LYS A 47 5.84 9.18 0.96
N ARG A 48 4.78 9.95 1.27
CA ARG A 48 3.95 9.74 2.47
C ARG A 48 3.23 8.38 2.49
N ILE A 49 2.64 7.96 1.37
CA ILE A 49 1.97 6.66 1.28
C ILE A 49 2.98 5.53 1.49
N LEU A 50 4.11 5.58 0.78
CA LEU A 50 5.14 4.54 0.89
C LEU A 50 5.78 4.52 2.28
N ALA A 51 5.94 5.68 2.91
CA ALA A 51 6.38 5.77 4.29
C ALA A 51 5.39 5.11 5.25
N HIS A 52 4.10 5.41 5.12
CA HIS A 52 3.06 4.76 5.92
C HIS A 52 3.08 3.23 5.77
N LEU A 53 3.24 2.71 4.55
CA LEU A 53 3.35 1.26 4.31
C LEU A 53 4.59 0.66 4.99
N ALA A 54 5.73 1.33 4.90
CA ALA A 54 6.97 0.87 5.53
C ALA A 54 6.89 0.92 7.06
N ASP A 55 6.36 2.01 7.62
CA ASP A 55 6.15 2.17 9.06
C ASP A 55 5.18 1.12 9.59
N CYS A 56 4.09 0.84 8.86
CA CYS A 56 3.13 -0.20 9.22
C CYS A 56 3.78 -1.60 9.26
N PHE A 57 4.63 -1.91 8.28
CA PHE A 57 5.40 -3.16 8.31
C PHE A 57 6.41 -3.20 9.47
N ALA A 58 7.18 -2.13 9.66
CA ALA A 58 8.23 -2.08 10.69
C ALA A 58 7.66 -2.15 12.11
N GLU A 59 6.58 -1.41 12.39
CA GLU A 59 5.97 -1.32 13.71
C GLU A 59 4.99 -2.46 14.00
N ARG A 60 4.27 -2.95 12.98
CA ARG A 60 3.12 -3.87 13.17
C ARG A 60 3.24 -5.20 12.44
N ARG A 61 4.27 -5.39 11.61
CA ARG A 61 4.41 -6.55 10.70
C ARG A 61 3.20 -6.76 9.79
N CYS A 62 2.46 -5.69 9.51
CA CYS A 62 1.29 -5.74 8.63
C CYS A 62 1.70 -5.43 7.19
N THR A 63 1.39 -6.32 6.26
CA THR A 63 1.67 -6.15 4.82
C THR A 63 0.43 -5.90 3.98
N LEU A 64 -0.77 -6.00 4.55
CA LEU A 64 -2.02 -6.07 3.78
C LEU A 64 -2.20 -4.91 2.78
N CYS A 65 -1.92 -3.67 3.19
CA CYS A 65 -2.01 -2.52 2.29
C CYS A 65 -0.93 -2.56 1.19
N SER A 66 0.28 -3.03 1.53
CA SER A 66 1.36 -3.23 0.56
C SER A 66 1.03 -4.34 -0.43
N ASP A 67 0.41 -5.44 0.03
CA ASP A 67 -0.04 -6.56 -0.81
C ASP A 67 -1.13 -6.11 -1.78
N CYS A 68 -2.13 -5.35 -1.30
CA CYS A 68 -3.15 -4.76 -2.18
C CYS A 68 -2.51 -3.86 -3.26
N LEU A 69 -1.55 -3.01 -2.88
CA LEU A 69 -0.84 -2.17 -3.84
C LEU A 69 -0.02 -3.00 -4.84
N ALA A 70 0.68 -4.03 -4.36
CA ALA A 70 1.51 -4.88 -5.20
C ALA A 70 0.66 -5.67 -6.21
N PHE A 71 -0.48 -6.20 -5.77
CA PHE A 71 -1.48 -6.83 -6.63
C PHE A 71 -2.02 -5.86 -7.69
N ALA A 72 -2.40 -4.64 -7.30
CA ALA A 72 -2.87 -3.63 -8.24
C ALA A 72 -1.79 -3.26 -9.26
N LEU A 73 -0.52 -3.19 -8.84
CA LEU A 73 0.60 -2.92 -9.73
C LEU A 73 0.79 -4.06 -10.74
N LEU A 74 0.70 -5.33 -10.33
CA LEU A 74 0.74 -6.47 -11.27
C LEU A 74 -0.30 -6.34 -12.39
N PHE A 75 -1.52 -5.92 -12.03
CA PHE A 75 -2.61 -5.77 -12.98
C PHE A 75 -2.35 -4.69 -14.04
N ILE A 76 -1.68 -3.60 -13.67
CA ILE A 76 -1.49 -2.43 -14.54
C ILE A 76 -0.07 -2.26 -15.06
N GLU A 77 0.87 -3.13 -14.68
CA GLU A 77 2.32 -2.95 -14.93
C GLU A 77 2.61 -2.66 -16.40
N GLU A 78 2.16 -3.54 -17.30
CA GLU A 78 2.42 -3.47 -18.75
C GLU A 78 1.52 -2.48 -19.51
N ALA A 79 0.56 -1.85 -18.83
CA ALA A 79 -0.37 -0.94 -19.50
C ALA A 79 0.33 0.35 -19.96
N PRO A 80 -0.01 0.93 -21.11
CA PRO A 80 0.63 2.15 -21.57
C PRO A 80 0.44 3.33 -20.59
N PRO A 81 1.42 4.24 -20.43
CA PRO A 81 1.28 5.39 -19.54
C PRO A 81 0.19 6.35 -20.01
N ILE A 82 -0.64 6.82 -19.07
CA ILE A 82 -1.61 7.86 -19.37
C ILE A 82 -0.90 9.22 -19.45
N ARG A 83 -1.14 9.95 -20.53
CA ARG A 83 -0.64 11.33 -20.68
C ARG A 83 -1.65 12.37 -20.20
N ALA A 84 -2.94 12.03 -20.21
CA ALA A 84 -4.01 12.93 -19.78
C ALA A 84 -5.18 12.18 -19.09
N PRO A 85 -5.87 12.79 -18.11
CA PRO A 85 -6.92 12.12 -17.34
C PRO A 85 -8.17 11.73 -18.14
N TYR A 86 -8.54 12.49 -19.18
CA TYR A 86 -9.75 12.24 -19.98
C TYR A 86 -9.69 10.94 -20.81
N ILE A 87 -8.52 10.31 -20.88
CA ILE A 87 -8.30 9.03 -21.58
C ILE A 87 -8.84 7.85 -20.76
N ILE A 88 -9.11 8.04 -19.46
CA ILE A 88 -9.59 7.00 -18.57
C ILE A 88 -11.08 6.74 -18.83
N LYS A 89 -11.38 5.65 -19.54
CA LYS A 89 -12.75 5.17 -19.76
C LYS A 89 -13.35 4.59 -18.46
N ALA A 90 -14.63 4.86 -18.20
CA ALA A 90 -15.33 4.43 -16.99
C ALA A 90 -15.44 2.92 -16.78
N ASP A 91 -15.24 2.10 -17.82
CA ASP A 91 -15.22 0.63 -17.71
C ASP A 91 -13.87 0.04 -18.16
N GLY A 92 -12.84 0.89 -18.27
CA GLY A 92 -11.50 0.49 -18.69
C GLY A 92 -10.61 -0.03 -17.54
N PRO A 93 -9.49 -0.70 -17.88
CA PRO A 93 -8.56 -1.25 -16.90
C PRO A 93 -7.96 -0.16 -15.99
N TYR A 94 -7.70 1.04 -16.50
CA TYR A 94 -7.23 2.17 -15.69
C TYR A 94 -8.22 2.59 -14.60
N TRP A 95 -9.51 2.57 -14.93
CA TRP A 95 -10.54 2.93 -13.96
C TRP A 95 -10.77 1.82 -12.94
N GLN A 96 -10.70 0.55 -13.37
CA GLN A 96 -10.71 -0.59 -12.45
C GLN A 96 -9.54 -0.54 -11.47
N PHE A 97 -8.33 -0.22 -11.95
CA PHE A 97 -7.16 0.01 -11.11
C PHE A 97 -7.38 1.12 -10.08
N ILE A 98 -7.88 2.30 -10.52
CA ILE A 98 -8.16 3.42 -9.63
C ILE A 98 -9.23 3.04 -8.59
N LYS A 99 -10.33 2.42 -9.02
CA LYS A 99 -11.42 1.98 -8.15
C LYS A 99 -10.90 1.02 -7.08
N PHE A 100 -10.10 0.03 -7.48
CA PHE A 100 -9.51 -0.94 -6.57
C PHE A 100 -8.64 -0.25 -5.51
N LEU A 101 -7.75 0.67 -5.90
CA LEU A 101 -6.93 1.39 -4.92
C LEU A 101 -7.78 2.27 -3.99
N LEU A 102 -8.80 2.94 -4.51
CA LEU A 102 -9.69 3.79 -3.71
C LEU A 102 -10.63 3.01 -2.80
N SER A 103 -10.88 1.74 -3.07
CA SER A 103 -11.69 0.87 -2.20
C SER A 103 -10.85 0.11 -1.18
N THR A 104 -9.54 -0.02 -1.39
CA THR A 104 -8.65 -0.84 -0.55
C THR A 104 -7.66 -0.02 0.26
N LEU A 105 -7.16 1.11 -0.22
CA LEU A 105 -6.11 1.85 0.47
C LEU A 105 -6.58 2.98 1.39
N PRO A 106 -7.69 3.70 1.19
CA PRO A 106 -8.11 4.72 2.14
C PRO A 106 -8.54 4.13 3.49
N GLY A 107 -8.18 4.79 4.59
CA GLY A 107 -8.64 4.45 5.95
C GLY A 107 -10.05 4.97 6.29
N GLU A 108 -10.56 5.90 5.48
CA GLU A 108 -11.87 6.58 5.60
C GLU A 108 -12.51 6.76 4.21
N PRO A 109 -13.86 6.87 4.08
CA PRO A 109 -14.89 6.83 5.14
C PRO A 109 -15.39 5.40 5.40
N GLU A 110 -15.87 5.18 6.62
CA GLU A 110 -16.24 3.90 7.26
C GLU A 110 -17.16 2.97 6.43
N ASN A 111 -17.80 3.47 5.39
CA ASN A 111 -18.84 2.77 4.62
C ASN A 111 -18.31 2.00 3.40
N LEU A 112 -17.01 2.07 3.11
CA LEU A 112 -16.39 1.48 1.91
C LEU A 112 -15.12 0.65 2.23
N LYS A 113 -14.96 0.19 3.48
CA LYS A 113 -13.78 -0.55 3.93
C LYS A 113 -13.79 -1.99 3.41
N TYR A 114 -13.24 -2.22 2.22
CA TYR A 114 -12.91 -3.58 1.78
C TYR A 114 -11.60 -4.08 2.39
N ASN A 115 -10.75 -3.18 2.89
CA ASN A 115 -9.50 -3.52 3.55
C ASN A 115 -9.68 -3.53 5.08
N PRO A 116 -9.55 -4.69 5.75
CA PRO A 116 -9.69 -4.82 7.20
C PRO A 116 -8.48 -4.32 8.02
N CYS A 117 -7.47 -3.72 7.39
CA CYS A 117 -6.28 -3.22 8.10
C CYS A 117 -6.66 -2.16 9.17
N PRO A 118 -6.45 -2.43 10.47
CA PRO A 118 -6.83 -1.51 11.54
C PRO A 118 -5.87 -0.32 11.69
N PHE A 119 -4.71 -0.37 11.02
CA PHE A 119 -3.67 0.66 11.08
C PHE A 119 -3.67 1.59 9.87
N ASN A 120 -4.56 1.35 8.91
CA ASN A 120 -4.61 2.12 7.69
C ASN A 120 -5.12 3.54 7.97
N GLN A 121 -4.26 4.53 7.73
CA GLN A 121 -4.56 5.95 7.95
C GLN A 121 -4.36 6.78 6.67
N MET A 122 -4.32 6.14 5.51
CA MET A 122 -4.14 6.83 4.25
C MET A 122 -5.39 7.63 3.88
N ARG A 123 -5.20 8.89 3.49
CA ARG A 123 -6.28 9.78 3.07
C ARG A 123 -6.74 9.45 1.65
N TYR A 124 -8.04 9.52 1.43
CA TYR A 124 -8.66 9.25 0.13
C TYR A 124 -8.04 10.09 -1.01
N GLU A 125 -7.83 11.39 -0.78
CA GLU A 125 -7.28 12.31 -1.79
C GLU A 125 -5.82 11.99 -2.14
N ASP A 126 -5.03 11.57 -1.15
CA ASP A 126 -3.64 11.17 -1.36
C ASP A 126 -3.58 9.87 -2.17
N VAL A 127 -4.45 8.88 -1.86
CA VAL A 127 -4.57 7.65 -2.64
C VAL A 127 -5.03 7.94 -4.08
N LYS A 128 -6.00 8.84 -4.27
CA LYS A 128 -6.45 9.25 -5.62
C LYS A 128 -5.32 9.85 -6.44
N LYS A 129 -4.56 10.78 -5.85
CA LYS A 129 -3.39 11.39 -6.51
C LYS A 129 -2.31 10.36 -6.81
N PHE A 130 -2.10 9.43 -5.89
CA PHE A 130 -1.14 8.34 -6.05
C PHE A 130 -1.52 7.36 -7.16
N ALA A 131 -2.79 6.94 -7.24
CA ALA A 131 -3.27 6.09 -8.32
C ALA A 131 -3.03 6.76 -9.70
N LEU A 132 -3.38 8.04 -9.83
CA LEU A 132 -3.14 8.80 -11.07
C LEU A 132 -1.64 8.97 -11.37
N PHE A 133 -0.80 9.12 -10.35
CA PHE A 133 0.65 9.16 -10.51
C PHE A 133 1.19 7.83 -11.05
N ILE A 134 0.79 6.69 -10.49
CA ILE A 134 1.20 5.35 -10.96
C ILE A 134 0.87 5.17 -12.44
N LEU A 135 -0.33 5.56 -12.87
CA LEU A 135 -0.75 5.41 -14.26
C LEU A 135 0.09 6.27 -15.23
N ARG A 136 0.76 7.31 -14.76
CA ARG A 136 1.67 8.13 -15.58
C ARG A 136 3.08 7.54 -15.66
N LEU A 137 3.42 6.63 -14.75
CA LEU A 137 4.72 5.96 -14.78
C LEU A 137 4.81 5.02 -15.99
N PRO A 138 6.00 4.89 -16.61
CA PRO A 138 6.29 3.82 -17.55
C PRO A 138 6.30 2.45 -16.85
N PRO A 139 6.08 1.35 -17.58
CA PRO A 139 6.01 -0.01 -17.02
C PRO A 139 7.18 -0.37 -16.11
N GLU A 140 8.40 0.03 -16.49
CA GLU A 140 9.63 -0.27 -15.75
C GLU A 140 9.60 0.36 -14.35
N LYS A 141 9.11 1.60 -14.23
CA LYS A 141 8.98 2.28 -12.94
C LYS A 141 7.85 1.72 -12.08
N ARG A 142 6.79 1.19 -12.69
CA ARG A 142 5.72 0.48 -11.94
C ARG A 142 6.25 -0.84 -11.39
N ARG A 143 7.01 -1.57 -12.20
CA ARG A 143 7.70 -2.80 -11.78
C ARG A 143 8.68 -2.51 -10.66
N GLU A 144 9.53 -1.49 -10.81
CA GLU A 144 10.46 -1.04 -9.75
C GLU A 144 9.73 -0.68 -8.47
N LEU A 145 8.63 0.06 -8.54
CA LEU A 145 7.81 0.37 -7.37
C LEU A 145 7.33 -0.92 -6.70
N ARG A 146 6.77 -1.86 -7.47
CA ARG A 146 6.25 -3.14 -6.97
C ARG A 146 7.31 -3.98 -6.27
N ILE A 147 8.45 -4.23 -6.92
CA ILE A 147 9.50 -5.11 -6.35
C ILE A 147 10.17 -4.53 -5.09
N ASN A 148 10.00 -3.23 -4.85
CA ASN A 148 10.53 -2.53 -3.69
C ASN A 148 9.52 -2.38 -2.54
N LEU A 149 8.26 -2.81 -2.72
CA LEU A 149 7.29 -2.84 -1.64
C LEU A 149 7.66 -3.90 -0.59
N LEU A 150 7.32 -3.61 0.67
CA LEU A 150 7.37 -4.58 1.76
C LEU A 150 6.05 -5.38 1.75
N CYS A 151 5.98 -6.35 0.84
CA CYS A 151 4.83 -7.23 0.61
C CYS A 151 5.29 -8.70 0.56
N HIS A 152 4.34 -9.62 0.37
CA HIS A 152 4.66 -11.04 0.22
C HIS A 152 5.49 -11.34 -1.04
N ALA A 153 6.28 -12.42 -0.98
CA ALA A 153 7.29 -12.78 -1.97
C ALA A 153 6.71 -13.00 -3.38
N GLU A 154 5.51 -13.58 -3.47
CA GLU A 154 4.81 -13.86 -4.73
C GLU A 154 4.57 -12.59 -5.57
N PHE A 155 4.49 -11.43 -4.93
CA PHE A 155 4.28 -10.16 -5.63
C PHE A 155 5.57 -9.54 -6.18
N HIS A 156 6.75 -10.10 -5.90
CA HIS A 156 8.00 -9.64 -6.49
C HIS A 156 8.31 -10.32 -7.82
N GLU A 157 7.75 -11.50 -8.04
CA GLU A 157 7.86 -12.20 -9.31
C GLU A 157 6.87 -11.59 -10.31
N GLY A 158 7.24 -11.53 -11.60
CA GLY A 158 6.26 -11.21 -12.64
C GLY A 158 5.25 -12.36 -12.79
N PRO A 159 4.13 -12.16 -13.54
CA PRO A 159 3.26 -13.27 -13.89
C PRO A 159 4.11 -14.34 -14.60
N LYS A 160 4.33 -15.48 -13.94
CA LYS A 160 4.98 -16.63 -14.57
C LYS A 160 4.01 -17.10 -15.65
N ALA A 161 4.49 -17.21 -16.89
CA ALA A 161 3.74 -17.92 -17.93
C ALA A 161 3.35 -19.28 -17.37
N PRO A 162 2.11 -19.77 -17.62
CA PRO A 162 1.72 -21.08 -17.15
C PRO A 162 2.78 -22.08 -17.63
N SER A 163 3.51 -22.66 -16.68
CA SER A 163 4.43 -23.73 -17.01
C SER A 163 3.56 -24.83 -17.59
N HIS A 164 3.63 -25.06 -18.90
CA HIS A 164 3.04 -26.25 -19.50
C HIS A 164 3.69 -27.44 -18.80
N ARG A 165 3.04 -27.97 -17.77
CA ARG A 165 3.29 -29.34 -17.36
C ARG A 165 2.89 -30.16 -18.57
N LYS A 166 3.89 -30.71 -19.26
CA LYS A 166 3.71 -31.88 -20.11
C LYS A 166 3.42 -33.06 -19.18
N ASP A 167 2.29 -33.02 -18.46
CA ASP A 167 1.77 -34.21 -17.80
C ASP A 167 1.00 -34.99 -18.85
N GLY A 168 1.49 -36.20 -19.07
CA GLY A 168 1.14 -37.06 -20.19
C GLY A 168 -0.31 -37.55 -20.18
N ARG A 169 -0.75 -37.91 -21.39
CA ARG A 169 -1.91 -38.77 -21.72
C ARG A 169 -3.12 -38.62 -20.80
N VAL A 170 -4.04 -37.75 -21.21
CA VAL A 170 -5.46 -37.94 -20.89
C VAL A 170 -5.93 -39.16 -21.68
N HIS A 171 -6.01 -40.32 -21.02
CA HIS A 171 -6.78 -41.45 -21.52
C HIS A 171 -8.26 -41.09 -21.35
N ILE A 172 -8.92 -40.73 -22.45
CA ILE A 172 -10.37 -40.71 -22.54
C ILE A 172 -10.80 -42.17 -22.73
N TYR A 173 -11.38 -42.77 -21.70
CA TYR A 173 -12.17 -43.98 -21.87
C TYR A 173 -13.58 -43.55 -22.29
N THR A 174 -13.92 -43.84 -23.54
CA THR A 174 -15.31 -43.88 -24.04
C THR A 174 -15.99 -45.15 -23.59
#